data_AF-A0A1Y0HS56-F1
#
_entry.id   AF-A0A1Y0HS56-F1
#
_cell.length_a   1.000
_cell.length_b   1.000
_cell.length_c   1.000
_cell.angle_alpha   90.00
_cell.angle_beta   90.00
_cell.angle_gamma   90.00
#
_symmetry.space_group_name_H-M   'P 1'
#
loop_
_entity.id
_entity.type
_entity.pdbx_description
1 polymer ?
#
loop_
_entity_poly.entity_id
_entity_poly.type
_entity_poly.pdbx_seq_one_letter_code
_entity_poly.pdbx_strand_id
1 'polypeptide(L)' 'MTEEQQPTPTVPPVVRTVGYVVGIVAGCAVVPLATAGLEVWASVAGAVAAAGNGLAFGYRPTRTDT' A
#
# COMPACT_ATOMS: atom_id res chain seq x y z
N MET A 1 12.81 -36.45 -1.54
CA MET A 1 11.83 -35.36 -1.77
C MET A 1 12.59 -34.07 -1.54
N THR A 2 13.07 -33.42 -2.61
CA THR A 2 13.73 -32.12 -2.54
C THR A 2 12.65 -31.07 -2.46
N GLU A 3 12.33 -30.61 -1.26
CA GLU A 3 11.48 -29.44 -1.07
C GLU A 3 12.24 -28.22 -1.60
N GLU A 4 11.96 -27.81 -2.85
CA GLU A 4 12.40 -26.52 -3.35
C GLU A 4 11.71 -25.44 -2.51
N GLN A 5 12.43 -24.87 -1.55
CA GLN A 5 12.02 -23.65 -0.86
C GLN A 5 11.92 -22.56 -1.92
N GLN A 6 10.72 -22.37 -2.50
CA GLN A 6 10.45 -21.18 -3.29
C GLN A 6 10.73 -19.96 -2.41
N PRO A 7 11.62 -19.04 -2.83
CA PRO A 7 11.98 -17.88 -2.03
C PRO A 7 10.70 -17.09 -1.74
N THR A 8 10.51 -16.76 -0.46
CA THR A 8 9.34 -15.98 -0.04
C THR A 8 9.31 -14.70 -0.88
N PRO A 9 8.24 -14.44 -1.65
CA PRO A 9 8.18 -13.22 -2.43
C PRO A 9 8.41 -12.04 -1.47
N THR A 10 9.16 -11.04 -1.91
CA THR A 10 9.43 -9.86 -1.08
C THR A 10 9.11 -8.64 -1.91
N VAL A 11 8.29 -7.74 -1.38
CA VAL A 11 8.02 -6.47 -2.07
C VAL A 11 9.32 -5.67 -2.13
N PRO A 12 9.80 -5.29 -3.33
CA PRO A 12 11.02 -4.51 -3.47
C PRO A 12 10.95 -3.22 -2.65
N PRO A 13 12.05 -2.77 -1.99
CA PRO A 13 12.05 -1.57 -1.17
C PRO A 13 11.52 -0.33 -1.92
N VAL A 14 11.88 -0.18 -3.19
CA VAL A 14 11.42 0.92 -4.05
C VAL A 14 9.89 0.92 -4.18
N VAL A 15 9.28 -0.25 -4.42
CA VAL A 15 7.81 -0.38 -4.54
C VAL A 15 7.14 -0.04 -3.22
N ARG A 16 7.72 -0.48 -2.10
CA ARG A 16 7.23 -0.16 -0.75
C ARG A 16 7.26 1.34 -0.47
N THR A 17 8.38 2.00 -0.78
CA THR A 17 8.55 3.44 -0.61
C THR A 17 7.59 4.23 -1.49
N VAL A 18 7.44 3.85 -2.77
CA VAL A 18 6.49 4.51 -3.67
C VAL A 18 5.06 4.33 -3.17
N GLY A 19 4.68 3.11 -2.77
CA GLY A 19 3.35 2.85 -2.21
C GLY A 19 3.06 3.66 -0.95
N TYR A 20 4.06 3.81 -0.08
CA TYR A 20 3.97 4.67 1.10
C TYR A 20 3.75 6.15 0.74
N VAL A 21 4.58 6.70 -0.15
CA VAL A 21 4.47 8.11 -0.57
C VAL A 21 3.14 8.39 -1.25
N VAL A 22 2.72 7.53 -2.19
CA VAL A 22 1.41 7.63 -2.86
C VAL A 22 0.28 7.53 -1.84
N GLY A 23 0.40 6.62 -0.88
CA GLY A 23 -0.58 6.43 0.19
C GLY A 23 -0.78 7.69 1.03
N ILE A 24 0.31 8.34 1.43
CA ILE A 24 0.28 9.59 2.20
C ILE A 24 -0.33 10.73 1.38
N VAL A 25 0.14 10.94 0.15
CA VAL A 25 -0.32 12.05 -0.70
C VAL A 25 -1.81 11.92 -1.01
N ALA A 26 -2.27 10.71 -1.35
CA ALA A 26 -3.68 10.44 -1.59
C ALA A 26 -4.52 10.65 -0.31
N GLY A 27 -4.02 10.20 0.85
CA GLY A 27 -4.67 10.39 2.15
C GLY A 27 -4.86 11.87 2.51
N CYS A 28 -3.85 12.71 2.26
CA CYS A 28 -3.93 14.15 2.47
C CYS A 28 -4.98 14.84 1.58
N ALA A 29 -5.31 14.27 0.41
CA ALA A 29 -6.30 14.82 -0.50
C ALA A 29 -7.76 14.47 -0.13
N VAL A 30 -7.99 13.46 0.72
CA VAL A 30 -9.36 12.99 1.05
C VAL A 30 -10.19 14.09 1.69
N VAL A 31 -9.67 14.72 2.75
CA VAL A 31 -10.38 15.79 3.48
C VAL A 31 -10.71 17.00 2.59
N PRO A 32 -9.76 17.61 1.85
CA PRO A 32 -10.08 18.75 1.00
C PRO A 32 -11.02 18.40 -0.16
N LEU A 33 -10.97 17.19 -0.72
CA LEU A 33 -11.92 16.75 -1.74
C LEU A 33 -13.33 16.58 -1.14
N ALA A 34 -13.43 16.03 0.07
CA ALA A 34 -14.70 15.87 0.76
C ALA A 34 -15.32 17.24 1.11
N THR A 35 -14.52 18.18 1.62
CA THR A 35 -15.02 19.53 1.95
C THR A 35 -15.38 20.36 0.72
N ALA A 36 -14.80 20.06 -0.43
CA ALA A 36 -15.17 20.65 -1.71
C ALA A 36 -16.45 20.04 -2.35
N GLY A 37 -17.10 19.08 -1.69
CA GLY A 37 -18.28 18.38 -2.23
C GLY A 37 -17.95 17.37 -3.35
N LEU A 38 -16.67 17.02 -3.53
CA LEU A 38 -16.18 16.07 -4.52
C LEU A 38 -16.08 14.65 -3.93
N GLU A 39 -17.19 14.15 -3.40
CA GLU A 39 -17.27 12.91 -2.60
C GLU A 39 -16.74 11.67 -3.33
N VAL A 40 -16.98 11.57 -4.64
CA VAL A 40 -16.45 10.49 -5.49
C VAL A 40 -14.93 10.53 -5.50
N TRP A 41 -14.34 11.70 -5.70
CA TRP A 41 -12.87 11.85 -5.74
C TRP A 41 -12.23 11.65 -4.37
N ALA A 42 -12.89 12.09 -3.29
CA ALA A 42 -12.47 11.81 -1.92
C ALA A 42 -12.44 10.29 -1.64
N SER A 43 -13.43 9.55 -2.13
CA SER A 43 -13.50 8.09 -1.99
C SER A 43 -12.40 7.39 -2.78
N VAL A 44 -12.15 7.84 -4.02
CA VAL A 44 -11.03 7.33 -4.84
C VAL A 44 -9.70 7.60 -4.15
N ALA A 45 -9.47 8.82 -3.66
CA ALA A 45 -8.26 9.17 -2.92
C ALA A 45 -8.10 8.31 -1.66
N GLY A 46 -9.17 8.05 -0.93
CA GLY A 46 -9.17 7.16 0.24
C GLY A 46 -8.83 5.71 -0.12
N ALA A 47 -9.38 5.19 -1.20
CA ALA A 47 -9.07 3.85 -1.70
C ALA A 47 -7.59 3.71 -2.12
N VAL A 48 -7.06 4.71 -2.83
CA VAL A 48 -5.64 4.77 -3.21
C VAL A 48 -4.75 4.86 -1.97
N ALA A 49 -5.15 5.67 -0.98
CA ALA A 49 -4.43 5.80 0.29
C ALA A 49 -4.36 4.45 1.03
N ALA A 50 -5.48 3.73 1.11
CA ALA A 50 -5.55 2.42 1.76
C ALA A 50 -4.69 1.37 1.02
N ALA A 51 -4.76 1.34 -0.32
CA ALA A 51 -3.97 0.41 -1.14
C ALA A 51 -2.46 0.68 -1.01
N GLY A 52 -2.04 1.94 -1.08
CA GLY A 52 -0.64 2.34 -0.93
C GLY A 52 -0.07 1.96 0.43
N ASN A 53 -0.81 2.24 1.52
CA ASN A 53 -0.41 1.85 2.87
C ASN A 53 -0.47 0.33 3.09
N GLY A 54 -1.42 -0.37 2.47
CA GLY A 54 -1.49 -1.84 2.47
C GLY A 54 -0.28 -2.49 1.83
N LEU A 55 0.22 -1.94 0.71
CA LEU A 55 1.46 -2.39 0.09
C LEU A 55 2.70 -2.04 0.94
N ALA A 56 2.69 -0.88 1.60
CA ALA A 56 3.80 -0.42 2.42
C ALA A 56 3.99 -1.25 3.71
N PHE A 57 2.89 -1.60 4.38
CA PHE A 57 2.91 -2.18 5.73
C PHE A 57 2.23 -3.55 5.84
N GLY A 58 1.35 -3.90 4.90
CA GLY A 58 0.60 -5.16 4.92
C GLY A 58 1.38 -6.36 4.41
N TYR A 59 2.50 -6.13 3.71
CA TYR A 59 3.34 -7.23 3.24
C TYR A 59 4.18 -7.83 4.38
N ARG A 60 3.65 -8.88 5.01
CA ARG A 60 4.39 -9.74 5.95
C ARG A 60 4.81 -11.01 5.22
N PRO A 61 6.12 -11.30 5.05
CA PRO A 61 6.56 -12.60 4.58
C PRO A 61 6.03 -13.67 5.54
N THR A 62 5.26 -14.64 5.04
CA THR A 62 4.67 -15.72 5.84
C THR A 62 5.68 -16.79 6.26
N ARG A 63 6.93 -16.67 5.82
CA ARG A 63 8.07 -17.45 6.30
C ARG A 63 9.16 -16.49 6.79
N THR A 64 9.45 -16.56 8.08
CA THR A 64 10.72 -16.13 8.67
C THR A 64 11.78 -17.16 8.26
N ASP A 65 12.76 -16.74 7.46
CA ASP A 65 14.02 -17.46 7.36
C ASP A 65 14.75 -17.27 8.70
N THR A 66 14.51 -18.19 9.62
CA THR A 66 15.34 -18.42 10.83
C THR A 66 15.73 -19.89 10.85
#